data_AF-A0A2G9HN44-F1
#
_entry.id   AF-A0A2G9HN44-F1
#
_cell.length_a   1.000
_cell.length_b   1.000
_cell.length_c   1.000
_cell.angle_alpha   90.00
_cell.angle_beta   90.00
_cell.angle_gamma   90.00
#
_symmetry.space_group_name_H-M   'P 1'
#
loop_
_entity.id
_entity.type
_entity.pdbx_description
1 polymer ?
#
loop_
_entity_poly.entity_id
_entity_poly.type
_entity_poly.pdbx_seq_one_letter_code
_entity_poly.pdbx_strand_id
1 'polypeptide(L)'
;MTVNHLFLHLFILFSIFAISTSDDPDCVYTVYVRTSTIIKGGTDSIISVTLYDAEGYGIRINNLESWGGLMGPGHDYFERGNLDIFSGRGPCLSGPVCAMNLTSDGSGSGHGWYCNYVEVTVTGVH
;
A
#
# COMPACT_ATOMS: atom_id res chain seq x y z
N MET A 1 -55.25 -0.50 2.92
CA MET A 1 -53.96 -1.06 2.49
C MET A 1 -52.88 -0.27 3.20
N THR A 2 -52.47 -0.74 4.38
CA THR A 2 -51.48 -0.06 5.23
C THR A 2 -50.09 -0.46 4.75
N VAL A 3 -49.38 0.47 4.12
CA VAL A 3 -47.96 0.28 3.75
C VAL A 3 -47.18 0.09 5.05
N ASN A 4 -46.50 -1.05 5.17
CA ASN A 4 -45.73 -1.39 6.36
C ASN A 4 -44.51 -0.45 6.43
N HIS A 5 -44.62 0.63 7.22
CA HIS A 5 -43.57 1.65 7.37
C HIS A 5 -42.20 1.07 7.77
N LEU A 6 -42.19 -0.09 8.42
CA LEU A 6 -40.97 -0.82 8.78
C LEU A 6 -40.16 -1.25 7.54
N PHE A 7 -40.84 -1.64 6.45
CA PHE A 7 -40.19 -1.98 5.18
C PHE A 7 -39.63 -0.75 4.47
N LEU A 8 -40.29 0.41 4.60
CA LEU A 8 -39.82 1.68 4.04
C LEU A 8 -38.53 2.15 4.73
N HIS A 9 -38.44 2.01 6.05
CA HIS A 9 -37.24 2.35 6.82
C HIS A 9 -36.08 1.40 6.54
N LEU A 10 -36.34 0.11 6.33
CA LEU A 10 -35.32 -0.87 5.93
C LEU A 10 -34.76 -0.56 4.54
N PHE A 11 -35.61 -0.11 3.61
CA PHE A 11 -35.19 0.33 2.27
C PHE A 11 -34.30 1.58 2.35
N ILE A 12 -34.67 2.56 3.18
CA ILE A 12 -33.87 3.79 3.39
C ILE A 12 -32.49 3.48 3.97
N LEU A 13 -32.40 2.54 4.92
CA LEU A 13 -31.12 2.09 5.49
C LEU A 13 -30.24 1.35 4.47
N PHE A 14 -30.83 0.60 3.54
CA PHE A 14 -30.11 -0.06 2.46
C PHE A 14 -29.58 0.93 1.41
N SER A 15 -30.32 2.02 1.15
CA SER A 15 -29.89 3.10 0.25
C SER A 15 -28.66 3.88 0.74
N ILE A 16 -28.35 3.85 2.04
CA ILE A 16 -27.18 4.55 2.62
C ILE A 16 -25.89 3.73 2.49
N PHE A 17 -25.96 2.48 2.01
CA PHE A 17 -24.81 1.84 1.35
C PHE A 17 -24.60 2.43 -0.06
N ALA A 18 -24.74 3.75 -0.18
CA ALA A 18 -24.33 4.50 -1.34
C ALA A 18 -22.85 4.22 -1.53
N ILE A 19 -22.54 3.63 -2.68
CA ILE A 19 -21.21 3.33 -3.15
C ILE A 19 -20.44 4.65 -3.15
N SER A 20 -19.50 4.80 -2.22
CA SER A 20 -18.49 5.85 -2.30
C SER A 20 -17.51 5.47 -3.40
N THR A 21 -17.86 5.75 -4.66
CA THR A 21 -16.85 5.85 -5.71
C THR A 21 -16.08 7.12 -5.43
N SER A 22 -14.88 7.03 -4.86
CA SER A 22 -13.96 8.15 -4.89
C SER A 22 -13.63 8.39 -6.37
N ASP A 23 -14.22 9.41 -6.98
CA ASP A 23 -13.80 9.93 -8.29
C ASP A 23 -12.43 10.62 -8.21
N ASP A 24 -11.74 10.53 -7.06
CA ASP A 24 -10.35 10.94 -6.96
C ASP A 24 -9.52 10.13 -7.95
N PRO A 25 -8.62 10.80 -8.70
CA PRO A 25 -7.76 10.11 -9.62
C PRO A 25 -6.93 9.07 -8.87
N ASP A 26 -7.04 7.83 -9.35
CA ASP A 26 -6.17 6.75 -8.89
C ASP A 26 -4.80 6.89 -9.55
N CYS A 27 -3.79 7.20 -8.74
CA CYS A 27 -2.40 7.13 -9.15
C CYS A 27 -1.90 5.68 -9.03
N VAL A 28 -1.04 5.28 -9.96
CA VAL A 28 -0.30 4.01 -9.86
C VAL A 28 1.03 4.30 -9.18
N TYR A 29 1.27 3.59 -8.09
CA TYR A 29 2.52 3.62 -7.35
C TYR A 29 3.24 2.31 -7.61
N THR A 30 4.50 2.37 -8.06
CA THR A 30 5.37 1.20 -8.18
C THR A 30 6.58 1.39 -7.28
N VAL A 31 6.77 0.45 -6.36
CA VAL A 31 7.82 0.46 -5.33
C VAL A 31 8.82 -0.65 -5.66
N TYR A 32 10.09 -0.29 -5.73
CA TYR A 32 11.21 -1.20 -5.90
C TYR A 32 12.00 -1.23 -4.60
N VAL A 33 12.16 -2.41 -4.01
CA VAL A 33 12.88 -2.59 -2.75
C VAL A 33 14.08 -3.49 -3.02
N ARG A 34 15.27 -2.97 -2.77
CA ARG A 34 16.50 -3.76 -2.84
C ARG A 34 16.94 -4.14 -1.43
N THR A 35 16.92 -5.44 -1.14
CA THR A 35 17.56 -5.95 0.07
C THR A 35 19.06 -6.11 -0.15
N SER A 36 19.85 -5.78 0.87
CA SER A 36 21.30 -5.89 0.84
C SER A 36 21.78 -7.35 0.69
N THR A 37 23.00 -7.52 0.18
CA THR A 37 23.63 -8.82 0.01
C THR A 37 24.44 -9.26 1.24
N ILE A 38 24.37 -8.55 2.36
CA ILE A 38 25.05 -8.96 3.60
C ILE A 38 24.37 -10.19 4.22
N ILE A 39 25.12 -10.97 5.00
CA ILE A 39 24.58 -12.11 5.75
C ILE A 39 23.50 -11.61 6.72
N LYS A 40 22.34 -12.29 6.74
CA LYS A 40 21.15 -11.87 7.51
C LYS A 40 20.64 -10.47 7.14
N GLY A 41 20.74 -10.11 5.87
CA GLY A 41 20.21 -8.86 5.34
C GLY A 41 18.71 -8.88 5.02
N GLY A 42 18.10 -10.07 4.88
CA GLY A 42 16.67 -10.25 4.61
C GLY A 42 15.80 -10.23 5.86
N THR A 43 14.47 -10.28 5.70
CA THR A 43 13.51 -10.19 6.81
C THR A 43 12.16 -10.83 6.48
N ASP A 44 11.56 -11.47 7.47
CA ASP A 44 10.17 -11.99 7.42
C ASP A 44 9.15 -10.97 7.97
N SER A 45 9.57 -9.74 8.28
CA SER A 45 8.69 -8.70 8.83
C SER A 45 7.73 -8.13 7.79
N ILE A 46 6.60 -7.60 8.27
CA ILE A 46 5.72 -6.81 7.41
C ILE A 46 6.36 -5.44 7.17
N ILE A 47 6.56 -5.11 5.89
CA ILE A 47 7.10 -3.82 5.47
C ILE A 47 5.98 -2.91 4.98
N SER A 48 5.84 -1.76 5.63
CA SER A 48 4.93 -0.67 5.27
C SER A 48 5.69 0.50 4.66
N VAL A 49 5.05 1.22 3.73
CA VAL A 49 5.57 2.47 3.15
C VAL A 49 4.53 3.57 3.33
N THR A 50 4.95 4.73 3.82
CA THR A 50 4.16 5.96 3.76
C THR A 50 4.89 6.98 2.90
N LEU A 51 4.21 7.57 1.92
CA LEU A 51 4.74 8.61 1.06
C LEU A 51 4.07 9.93 1.41
N TYR A 52 4.83 11.02 1.35
CA TYR A 52 4.32 12.36 1.63
C TYR A 52 4.67 13.31 0.49
N ASP A 53 3.78 14.24 0.18
CA ASP A 53 4.10 15.43 -0.61
C ASP A 53 4.77 16.52 0.26
N ALA A 54 5.11 17.65 -0.35
CA ALA A 54 5.81 18.74 0.34
C ALA A 54 4.92 19.46 1.37
N GLU A 55 3.61 19.37 1.19
CA GLU A 55 2.57 19.94 2.04
C GLU A 55 2.24 19.04 3.25
N GLY A 56 2.76 17.80 3.25
CA GLY A 56 2.63 16.83 4.34
C GLY A 56 1.38 15.94 4.23
N TYR A 57 0.61 16.04 3.15
CA TYR A 57 -0.39 15.02 2.83
C TYR A 57 0.33 13.74 2.43
N GLY A 58 -0.21 12.59 2.85
CA GLY A 58 0.47 11.32 2.64
C GLY A 58 -0.45 10.14 2.46
N ILE A 59 0.07 9.16 1.73
CA ILE A 59 -0.59 7.87 1.49
C ILE A 59 0.19 6.76 2.19
N ARG A 60 -0.54 5.82 2.81
CA ARG A 60 0.05 4.71 3.56
C ARG A 60 -0.31 3.37 2.93
N ILE A 61 0.73 2.61 2.60
CA ILE A 61 0.66 1.21 2.21
C ILE A 61 1.04 0.38 3.44
N ASN A 62 0.06 -0.34 4.01
CA ASN A 62 0.25 -1.05 5.28
C ASN A 62 1.11 -2.32 5.15
N ASN A 63 1.03 -3.01 4.02
CA ASN A 63 1.84 -4.20 3.74
C ASN A 63 2.10 -4.22 2.24
N LEU A 64 3.37 -4.05 1.84
CA LEU A 64 3.76 -4.02 0.43
C LEU A 64 3.43 -5.32 -0.30
N GLU A 65 3.72 -6.47 0.31
CA GLU A 65 3.50 -7.79 -0.27
C GLU A 65 2.03 -8.00 -0.62
N SER A 66 1.13 -7.83 0.36
CA SER A 66 -0.30 -8.07 0.13
C SER A 66 -1.00 -6.96 -0.64
N TRP A 67 -0.42 -5.76 -0.68
CA TRP A 67 -0.96 -4.64 -1.45
C TRP A 67 -0.75 -4.80 -2.96
N GLY A 68 0.40 -5.34 -3.38
CA GLY A 68 0.71 -5.38 -4.81
C GLY A 68 1.99 -6.11 -5.20
N GLY A 69 2.42 -7.14 -4.48
CA GLY A 69 3.61 -7.92 -4.83
C GLY A 69 3.57 -8.50 -6.24
N LEU A 70 4.63 -8.28 -7.03
CA LEU A 70 4.70 -8.65 -8.46
C LEU A 70 5.68 -9.80 -8.76
N MET A 71 6.24 -10.47 -7.76
CA MET A 71 7.28 -11.48 -7.95
C MET A 71 6.73 -12.88 -8.25
N GLY A 72 5.41 -13.05 -8.19
CA GLY A 72 4.73 -14.31 -8.45
C GLY A 72 4.42 -15.14 -7.20
N PRO A 73 3.66 -16.23 -7.36
CA PRO A 73 3.19 -17.03 -6.22
C PRO A 73 4.34 -17.75 -5.52
N GLY A 74 4.36 -17.68 -4.18
CA GLY A 74 5.35 -18.37 -3.34
C GLY A 74 6.72 -17.72 -3.32
N HIS A 75 6.88 -16.53 -3.90
CA HIS A 75 8.10 -15.73 -3.74
C HIS A 75 8.23 -15.23 -2.30
N ASP A 76 9.44 -15.33 -1.76
CA ASP A 76 9.79 -14.87 -0.42
C ASP A 76 10.38 -13.46 -0.53
N TYR A 77 9.58 -12.48 -0.12
CA TYR A 77 9.89 -11.07 -0.30
C TYR A 77 10.91 -10.60 0.73
N PHE A 78 11.65 -9.54 0.37
CA PHE A 78 12.64 -8.88 1.21
C PHE A 78 13.85 -9.75 1.57
N GLU A 79 14.04 -10.89 0.91
CA GLU A 79 15.18 -11.77 1.15
C GLU A 79 16.52 -11.25 0.62
N ARG A 80 17.60 -11.76 1.21
CA ARG A 80 18.97 -11.27 0.97
C ARG A 80 19.31 -11.19 -0.52
N GLY A 81 19.61 -9.97 -0.97
CA GLY A 81 20.02 -9.70 -2.35
C GLY A 81 18.87 -9.56 -3.36
N ASN A 82 17.62 -9.79 -2.94
CA ASN A 82 16.46 -9.64 -3.80
C ASN A 82 16.24 -8.18 -4.20
N LEU A 83 15.75 -8.03 -5.42
CA LEU A 83 15.05 -6.83 -5.87
C LEU A 83 13.58 -7.21 -5.98
N ASP A 84 12.78 -6.68 -5.06
CA ASP A 84 11.35 -6.94 -5.00
C ASP A 84 10.57 -5.76 -5.55
N ILE A 85 9.52 -6.06 -6.31
CA ILE A 85 8.72 -5.06 -7.01
C ILE A 85 7.28 -5.19 -6.55
N PHE A 86 6.68 -4.05 -6.21
CA PHE A 86 5.31 -3.93 -5.78
C PHE A 86 4.63 -2.85 -6.62
N SER A 87 3.38 -3.06 -7.04
CA SER A 87 2.60 -2.02 -7.71
C SER A 87 1.14 -2.09 -7.33
N GLY A 88 0.56 -0.93 -7.08
CA GLY A 88 -0.86 -0.82 -6.75
C GLY A 88 -1.41 0.57 -7.03
N ARG A 89 -2.73 0.70 -6.94
CA ARG A 89 -3.44 1.98 -7.05
C ARG A 89 -3.69 2.57 -5.67
N GLY A 90 -3.75 3.89 -5.61
CA GLY A 90 -4.20 4.64 -4.45
C GLY A 90 -4.46 6.09 -4.81
N PRO A 91 -4.94 6.90 -3.84
CA PRO A 91 -5.17 8.32 -4.05
C PRO A 91 -3.90 9.00 -4.56
N CYS A 92 -4.03 9.92 -5.51
CA CYS A 92 -2.91 10.76 -5.91
C CYS A 92 -2.47 11.70 -4.77
N LEU A 93 -1.16 11.84 -4.58
CA LEU A 93 -0.61 12.95 -3.80
C LEU A 93 -0.91 14.29 -4.50
N SER A 94 -0.95 15.38 -3.74
CA SER A 94 -1.22 16.72 -4.28
C SER A 94 -0.05 17.24 -5.12
N GLY A 95 1.14 16.66 -4.93
CA GLY A 95 2.37 16.98 -5.63
C GLY A 95 3.33 15.78 -5.69
N PRO A 96 4.58 15.98 -6.15
CA PRO A 96 5.57 14.92 -6.18
C PRO A 96 5.90 14.40 -4.77
N VAL A 97 6.34 13.14 -4.69
CA VAL A 97 6.84 12.55 -3.44
C VAL A 97 8.02 13.38 -2.94
N CYS A 98 7.91 13.90 -1.72
CA CYS A 98 8.91 14.71 -1.04
C CYS A 98 9.57 13.95 0.13
N ALA A 99 8.84 13.03 0.76
CA ALA A 99 9.38 12.19 1.83
C ALA A 99 8.80 10.77 1.80
N MET A 100 9.56 9.83 2.36
CA MET A 100 9.16 8.44 2.54
C MET A 100 9.44 8.01 3.99
N ASN A 101 8.47 7.32 4.58
CA ASN A 101 8.68 6.53 5.79
C ASN A 101 8.56 5.04 5.45
N LEU A 102 9.66 4.31 5.62
CA LEU A 102 9.74 2.87 5.49
C LEU A 102 9.72 2.25 6.89
N THR A 103 8.69 1.45 7.19
CA THR A 103 8.50 0.84 8.50
C THR A 103 8.57 -0.67 8.38
N SER A 104 9.37 -1.31 9.24
CA SER A 104 9.25 -2.72 9.55
C SER A 104 8.47 -2.87 10.86
N ASP A 105 7.55 -3.82 10.90
CA ASP A 105 6.80 -4.14 12.13
C ASP A 105 7.61 -5.00 13.13
N GLY A 106 8.81 -5.47 12.74
CA GLY A 106 9.68 -6.29 13.56
C GLY A 106 9.15 -7.69 13.86
N SER A 107 8.15 -8.16 13.11
CA SER A 107 7.63 -9.52 13.26
C SER A 107 8.47 -10.56 12.49
N GLY A 108 8.19 -11.84 12.71
CA GLY A 108 8.82 -12.94 11.99
C GLY A 108 10.16 -13.43 12.56
N SER A 109 10.64 -14.56 12.03
CA SER A 109 11.99 -15.04 12.31
C SER A 109 12.97 -14.16 11.54
N GLY A 110 14.10 -13.77 12.15
CA GLY A 110 15.05 -12.90 11.44
C GLY A 110 14.50 -11.50 11.11
N HIS A 111 13.68 -10.93 11.99
CA HIS A 111 13.07 -9.58 11.88
C HIS A 111 14.04 -8.40 11.64
N GLY A 112 15.36 -8.61 11.70
CA GLY A 112 16.35 -7.58 11.42
C GLY A 112 16.52 -7.45 9.92
N TRP A 113 16.47 -6.23 9.38
CA TRP A 113 16.51 -6.01 7.94
C TRP A 113 17.60 -5.01 7.55
N TYR A 114 18.33 -5.29 6.48
CA TYR A 114 19.22 -4.33 5.85
C TYR A 114 18.71 -4.00 4.45
N CYS A 115 17.85 -2.98 4.39
CA CYS A 115 17.43 -2.38 3.14
C CYS A 115 18.60 -1.63 2.50
N ASN A 116 18.89 -1.90 1.23
CA ASN A 116 19.90 -1.17 0.47
C ASN A 116 19.31 0.13 -0.11
N TYR A 117 18.18 0.03 -0.80
CA TYR A 117 17.43 1.20 -1.26
C TYR A 117 15.95 0.87 -1.46
N VAL A 118 15.14 1.92 -1.47
CA VAL A 118 13.77 1.90 -1.99
C VAL A 118 13.66 2.99 -3.05
N GLU A 119 13.14 2.62 -4.21
CA GLU A 119 12.76 3.55 -5.27
C GLU A 119 11.25 3.51 -5.46
N VAL A 120 10.64 4.66 -5.67
CA VAL A 120 9.20 4.78 -5.91
C VAL A 120 8.97 5.59 -7.16
N THR A 121 8.14 5.07 -8.04
CA THR A 121 7.63 5.77 -9.22
C THR A 121 6.12 5.97 -9.06
N VAL A 122 5.64 7.14 -9.48
CA VAL A 122 4.23 7.51 -9.39
C VAL A 122 3.77 7.92 -10.77
N THR A 123 2.69 7.32 -11.23
CA THR A 123 2.03 7.67 -12.50
C THR A 123 0.60 8.11 -12.20
N GLY A 124 0.30 9.39 -12.43
CA GLY A 124 -1.04 9.95 -12.30
C GLY A 124 -1.83 9.93 -13.60
N VAL A 125 -3.11 10.28 -13.52
CA VAL A 125 -3.95 10.48 -14.72
C VAL A 125 -3.44 11.70 -15.50
N HIS A 126 -3.29 11.54 -16.81
CA HIS A 126 -2.86 12.59 -17.74
C HIS A 126 -4.02 13.48 -18.19
#